data_AF-A0A363RV11-F1
#
_entry.id   AF-A0A363RV11-F1
#
_cell.length_a   1.000
_cell.length_b   1.000
_cell.length_c   1.000
_cell.angle_alpha   90.00
_cell.angle_beta   90.00
_cell.angle_gamma   90.00
#
_symmetry.space_group_name_H-M   'P 1'
#
loop_
_entity.id
_entity.type
_entity.pdbx_description
1 polymer ?
#
loop_
_entity_poly.entity_id
_entity_poly.type
_entity_poly.pdbx_seq_one_letter_code
_entity_poly.pdbx_strand_id
1 'polypeptide(L)'
;MLDHGVLNVPLSKRGNIDNQIDRYKREQAIAKRNELDARKAEFDAKKTKALALIAELSDERAKELMTKHKLTCKELDEVLKSIARTKPDAFLRRGI
;
A
#
# COMPACT_ATOMS: atom_id res chain seq x y z
N MET A 1 29.37 -8.84 23.10
CA MET A 1 30.34 -7.92 23.71
C MET A 1 30.50 -6.75 22.76
N LEU A 2 29.91 -5.59 23.08
CA LEU A 2 30.17 -4.36 22.34
C LEU A 2 31.54 -3.87 22.79
N ASP A 3 32.46 -3.70 21.84
CA ASP A 3 33.80 -3.20 22.10
C ASP A 3 33.71 -1.78 22.66
N HIS A 4 33.86 -1.65 23.99
CA HIS A 4 33.79 -0.37 24.70
C HIS A 4 34.98 0.55 24.36
N GLY A 5 35.97 0.07 23.60
CA GLY A 5 37.13 0.85 23.14
C GLY A 5 36.75 1.93 22.12
N VAL A 6 35.77 1.68 21.26
CA VAL A 6 35.32 2.65 20.24
C VAL A 6 34.52 3.81 20.85
N LEU A 7 33.85 3.58 21.98
CA LEU A 7 32.99 4.59 22.61
C LEU A 7 33.78 5.66 23.40
N ASN A 8 35.07 5.43 23.70
CA ASN A 8 35.91 6.35 24.47
C ASN A 8 36.84 7.22 23.60
N VAL A 9 36.83 7.05 22.28
CA VAL A 9 37.63 7.87 21.37
C VAL A 9 36.85 9.16 21.06
N PRO A 10 37.43 10.38 21.06
CA PRO A 10 36.71 11.58 20.65
C PRO A 10 36.18 11.43 19.21
N LEU A 11 34.99 11.95 18.93
CA LEU A 11 34.29 11.80 17.64
C LEU A 11 35.20 12.12 16.44
N SER A 12 36.05 13.14 16.57
CA SER A 12 37.05 13.59 15.57
C SER A 12 38.13 12.56 15.23
N LYS A 13 38.34 11.52 16.04
CA LYS A 13 39.33 10.46 15.84
C LYS A 13 38.72 9.10 15.46
N ARG A 14 37.39 9.00 15.41
CA ARG A 14 36.65 7.78 15.04
C ARG A 14 36.53 7.57 13.52
N GLY A 15 37.33 8.26 12.71
CA GLY A 15 37.32 8.18 11.25
C GLY A 15 36.14 8.92 10.60
N ASN A 16 35.91 8.67 9.31
CA ASN A 16 34.85 9.29 8.49
C ASN A 16 33.44 8.76 8.87
N ILE A 17 32.97 9.08 10.08
CA ILE A 17 31.63 8.72 10.56
C ILE A 17 30.55 9.32 9.65
N ASP A 18 30.75 10.54 9.17
CA ASP A 18 29.82 11.20 8.24
C ASP A 18 29.57 10.36 6.98
N ASN A 19 30.62 9.77 6.39
CA ASN A 19 30.47 8.89 5.22
C ASN A 19 29.73 7.58 5.55
N GLN A 20 29.89 7.05 6.76
CA GLN A 20 29.17 5.85 7.20
C GLN A 20 27.68 6.17 7.43
N ILE A 21 27.38 7.31 8.06
CA ILE A 21 26.00 7.79 8.26
C ILE A 21 25.33 8.07 6.92
N ASP A 22 26.02 8.73 6.00
CA ASP A 22 25.50 9.04 4.67
C ASP A 22 25.21 7.78 3.86
N ARG A 23 26.13 6.81 3.88
CA ARG A 23 25.92 5.49 3.25
C ARG A 23 24.68 4.79 3.84
N TYR A 24 24.56 4.73 5.15
CA TYR A 24 23.42 4.10 5.82
C TYR A 24 22.09 4.80 5.51
N LYS A 25 22.07 6.13 5.45
CA LYS A 25 20.90 6.91 5.04
C LYS A 25 20.50 6.62 3.60
N ARG A 26 21.47 6.51 2.69
CA ARG A 26 21.23 6.12 1.28
C ARG A 26 20.65 4.71 1.19
N GLU A 27 21.23 3.75 1.90
CA GLU A 27 20.72 2.38 1.95
C GLU A 27 19.28 2.32 2.49
N GLN A 28 18.98 3.04 3.57
CA GLN A 28 17.61 3.15 4.07
C GLN A 28 16.65 3.82 3.08
N ALA A 29 17.08 4.87 2.39
CA ALA A 29 16.25 5.53 1.39
C ALA A 29 15.89 4.58 0.23
N ILE A 30 16.86 3.79 -0.23
CA ILE A 30 16.63 2.76 -1.26
C ILE A 30 15.67 1.68 -0.74
N ALA A 31 15.90 1.16 0.47
CA ALA A 31 15.01 0.16 1.07
C ALA A 31 13.57 0.66 1.20
N LYS A 32 13.37 1.90 1.67
CA LYS A 32 12.05 2.52 1.77
C LYS A 32 11.39 2.69 0.40
N ARG A 33 12.15 3.09 -0.62
CA ARG A 33 11.62 3.20 -1.99
C ARG A 33 11.14 1.85 -2.50
N ASN A 34 11.95 0.80 -2.34
CA ASN A 34 11.59 -0.55 -2.75
C ASN A 34 10.33 -1.06 -2.02
N GLU A 35 10.18 -0.78 -0.72
CA GLU A 35 8.97 -1.09 0.04
C GLU A 35 7.74 -0.33 -0.49
N LEU A 36 7.89 0.95 -0.83
CA LEU A 36 6.80 1.75 -1.38
C LEU A 36 6.38 1.25 -2.77
N ASP A 37 7.33 0.91 -3.63
CA ASP A 37 7.07 0.33 -4.95
C ASP A 37 6.37 -1.03 -4.82
N ALA A 38 6.81 -1.89 -3.91
CA ALA A 38 6.15 -3.17 -3.64
C ALA A 38 4.70 -2.97 -3.17
N ARG A 39 4.47 -2.09 -2.19
CA ARG A 39 3.12 -1.78 -1.69
C ARG A 39 2.23 -1.19 -2.78
N LYS A 40 2.78 -0.37 -3.66
CA LYS A 40 2.05 0.19 -4.80
C LYS A 40 1.66 -0.90 -5.80
N ALA A 41 2.59 -1.78 -6.16
CA ALA A 41 2.31 -2.90 -7.05
C ALA A 41 1.24 -3.84 -6.46
N GLU A 42 1.29 -4.14 -5.17
CA GLU A 42 0.25 -4.91 -4.48
C GLU A 42 -1.11 -4.19 -4.51
N PHE A 43 -1.13 -2.88 -4.29
CA PHE A 43 -2.35 -2.08 -4.35
C PHE A 43 -2.97 -2.09 -5.74
N ASP A 44 -2.16 -1.89 -6.79
CA ASP A 44 -2.61 -1.93 -8.18
C ASP A 44 -3.13 -3.32 -8.57
N ALA A 45 -2.46 -4.40 -8.13
CA ALA A 45 -2.94 -5.77 -8.34
C ALA A 45 -4.30 -6.01 -7.66
N LYS A 46 -4.48 -5.55 -6.42
CA LYS A 46 -5.77 -5.65 -5.70
C LYS A 46 -6.86 -4.83 -6.37
N LYS A 47 -6.54 -3.64 -6.87
CA LYS A 47 -7.46 -2.78 -7.61
C LYS A 47 -7.95 -3.45 -8.89
N THR A 48 -7.04 -4.03 -9.69
CA THR A 48 -7.42 -4.75 -10.91
C THR A 48 -8.34 -5.93 -10.61
N LYS A 49 -8.05 -6.71 -9.55
CA LYS A 49 -8.92 -7.80 -9.10
C LYS A 49 -10.30 -7.30 -8.67
N ALA A 50 -10.37 -6.22 -7.90
CA ALA A 50 -11.64 -5.64 -7.47
C ALA A 50 -12.48 -5.15 -8.66
N LEU A 51 -11.87 -4.52 -9.66
CA LEU A 51 -12.55 -4.09 -10.88
C LEU A 51 -13.04 -5.28 -11.73
N ALA A 52 -12.25 -6.34 -11.83
CA ALA A 52 -12.67 -7.57 -12.51
C ALA A 52 -13.89 -8.20 -11.82
N LEU A 53 -13.90 -8.26 -10.49
CA LEU A 53 -15.06 -8.75 -9.72
C LEU A 53 -16.31 -7.90 -9.91
N ILE A 54 -16.17 -6.58 -10.08
CA ILE A 54 -17.29 -5.70 -10.42
C ILE A 54 -17.83 -6.01 -11.82
N ALA A 55 -16.95 -6.28 -12.79
CA ALA A 55 -17.35 -6.64 -14.15
C ALA A 55 -18.01 -8.03 -14.23
N GLU A 56 -17.61 -8.96 -13.36
CA GLU A 56 -18.19 -10.30 -13.24
C GLU A 56 -19.43 -10.32 -12.33
N LEU A 57 -19.72 -9.21 -11.63
CA LEU A 57 -20.85 -9.10 -10.74
C LEU A 57 -22.15 -9.29 -11.54
N SER A 58 -22.86 -10.39 -11.27
CA SER A 58 -24.11 -10.70 -11.97
C SER A 58 -25.21 -9.66 -11.70
N ASP A 59 -26.05 -9.40 -12.71
CA ASP A 59 -27.18 -8.46 -12.66
C ASP A 59 -28.10 -8.63 -11.44
N GLU A 60 -28.26 -9.85 -10.93
CA GLU A 60 -29.05 -10.14 -9.73
C GLU A 60 -28.42 -9.54 -8.47
N ARG A 61 -27.10 -9.66 -8.31
CA ARG A 61 -26.37 -9.12 -7.16
C ARG A 61 -26.32 -7.59 -7.21
N ALA A 62 -26.22 -7.03 -8.41
CA ALA A 62 -26.36 -5.60 -8.63
C ALA A 62 -27.74 -5.11 -8.17
N LYS A 63 -28.83 -5.82 -8.49
CA LYS A 63 -30.18 -5.47 -8.05
C LYS A 63 -30.35 -5.54 -6.54
N GLU A 64 -29.80 -6.56 -5.87
CA GLU A 64 -29.81 -6.65 -4.40
C GLU A 64 -29.12 -5.44 -3.76
N LEU A 65 -27.98 -5.02 -4.32
CA LEU A 65 -27.24 -3.86 -3.84
C LEU A 65 -27.97 -2.53 -4.12
N MET A 66 -28.63 -2.41 -5.27
CA MET A 66 -29.47 -1.25 -5.59
C MET A 66 -30.60 -1.10 -4.57
N THR A 67 -31.31 -2.19 -4.25
CA THR A 67 -32.41 -2.16 -3.28
C THR A 67 -31.90 -1.86 -1.86
N LYS A 68 -30.76 -2.43 -1.48
CA LYS A 68 -30.16 -2.22 -0.15
C LYS A 68 -29.67 -0.79 0.05
N HIS A 69 -29.10 -0.18 -0.98
CA HIS A 69 -28.55 1.17 -0.91
C HIS A 69 -29.50 2.26 -1.40
N LYS A 70 -30.65 1.90 -1.99
CA LYS A 70 -31.60 2.82 -2.64
C LYS A 70 -30.91 3.72 -3.67
N LEU A 71 -30.00 3.15 -4.46
CA LEU A 71 -29.22 3.83 -5.49
C LEU A 71 -29.68 3.41 -6.88
N THR A 72 -29.54 4.31 -7.85
CA THR A 72 -29.76 4.01 -9.27
C THR A 72 -28.61 3.13 -9.82
N CYS A 73 -28.82 2.33 -10.88
CA CYS A 73 -27.77 1.49 -11.49
C CYS A 73 -26.43 2.23 -11.71
N LYS A 74 -26.51 3.46 -12.23
CA LYS A 74 -25.33 4.29 -12.51
C LYS A 74 -24.60 4.72 -11.24
N GLU A 75 -25.35 5.14 -10.23
CA GLU A 75 -24.78 5.57 -8.94
C GLU A 75 -24.15 4.39 -8.19
N LEU A 76 -24.77 3.21 -8.27
CA LEU A 76 -24.19 2.01 -7.68
C LEU A 76 -22.87 1.63 -8.36
N ASP A 77 -22.81 1.64 -9.70
CA ASP A 77 -21.59 1.36 -10.45
C ASP A 77 -20.47 2.37 -10.14
N GLU A 78 -20.79 3.67 -10.04
CA GLU A 78 -19.83 4.69 -9.63
C GLU A 78 -19.32 4.51 -8.20
N VAL A 79 -20.22 4.17 -7.26
CA VAL A 79 -19.84 3.90 -5.86
C VAL A 79 -18.95 2.67 -5.78
N LEU A 80 -19.28 1.58 -6.46
CA LEU A 80 -18.47 0.34 -6.47
C LEU A 80 -17.10 0.60 -7.10
N LYS A 81 -17.02 1.32 -8.22
CA LYS A 81 -15.76 1.72 -8.85
C LYS A 81 -14.94 2.65 -7.95
N SER A 82 -15.58 3.58 -7.26
CA SER A 82 -14.93 4.49 -6.30
C SER A 82 -14.35 3.74 -5.10
N ILE A 83 -15.08 2.77 -4.55
CA ILE A 83 -14.60 1.91 -3.45
C ILE A 83 -13.43 1.03 -3.90
N ALA A 84 -13.54 0.39 -5.07
CA ALA A 84 -12.46 -0.43 -5.64
C ALA A 84 -11.19 0.40 -5.91
N ARG A 85 -11.34 1.67 -6.33
CA ARG A 85 -10.20 2.58 -6.55
C ARG A 85 -9.53 3.04 -5.26
N THR A 86 -10.32 3.33 -4.23
CA THR A 86 -9.83 4.02 -3.03
C THR A 86 -9.40 3.04 -1.94
N LYS A 87 -10.12 1.92 -1.80
CA LYS A 87 -9.86 0.88 -0.78
C LYS A 87 -10.13 -0.52 -1.35
N PRO A 88 -9.29 -1.02 -2.28
CA PRO A 88 -9.49 -2.33 -2.90
C PRO A 88 -9.43 -3.47 -1.88
N ASP A 89 -8.62 -3.35 -0.82
CA ASP A 89 -8.53 -4.37 0.23
C ASP A 89 -9.84 -4.53 1.00
N ALA A 90 -10.49 -3.41 1.34
CA ALA A 90 -11.79 -3.42 1.99
C ALA A 90 -12.87 -4.01 1.08
N PHE A 91 -12.83 -3.73 -0.22
CA PHE A 91 -13.75 -4.31 -1.21
C PHE A 91 -13.61 -5.84 -1.28
N LEU A 92 -12.37 -6.33 -1.43
CA LEU A 92 -12.06 -7.76 -1.51
C LEU A 92 -12.40 -8.50 -0.20
N ARG A 93 -12.18 -7.87 0.95
CA ARG A 93 -12.44 -8.49 2.27
C ARG A 93 -13.93 -8.55 2.61
N ARG A 94 -14.73 -7.59 2.13
CA ARG A 94 -16.15 -7.50 2.48
C ARG A 94 -17.03 -8.48 1.71
N GLY A 95 -16.47 -9.17 0.70
CA GLY A 95 -17.11 -10.29 0.00
C GLY A 95 -18.57 -10.02 -0.27
N ILE A 96 -18.84 -9.09 -1.18
CA ILE A 96 -20.19 -8.83 -1.66
C ILE A 96 -20.58 -9.95 -2.64
#